data_AF-A0A7C1J3N3-F1
#
_entry.id   AF-A0A7C1J3N3-F1
#
_cell.length_a   1.000
_cell.length_b   1.000
_cell.length_c   1.000
_cell.angle_alpha   90.00
_cell.angle_beta   90.00
_cell.angle_gamma   90.00
#
_symmetry.space_group_name_H-M   'P 1'
#
loop_
_entity.id
_entity.type
_entity.pdbx_description
1 polymer ?
#
loop_
_entity_poly.entity_id
_entity_poly.type
_entity_poly.pdbx_seq_one_letter_code
_entity_poly.pdbx_strand_id
1 'polypeptide(L)'
;MKQIMHKLVTGLVLAGLVLAACAPAATTEAPQPTAAPTQAPAPTEPPAAAGKVCEVTDVGGIDDKGFNQTAFLGAQNAAAELGWEATYLES
;
A
#
# COMPACT_ATOMS: atom_id res chain seq x y z
N MET A 1 -31.19 33.57 35.25
CA MET A 1 -29.73 33.64 35.51
C MET A 1 -28.94 32.59 34.75
N LYS A 2 -29.25 31.29 34.86
CA LYS A 2 -28.53 30.20 34.17
C LYS A 2 -28.49 30.37 32.63
N GLN A 3 -29.59 30.78 32.02
CA GLN A 3 -29.69 31.00 30.55
C GLN A 3 -28.88 32.22 30.05
N ILE A 4 -28.70 33.25 30.90
CA ILE A 4 -27.89 34.44 30.58
C ILE A 4 -26.40 34.09 30.72
N MET A 5 -26.06 33.28 31.73
CA MET A 5 -24.70 32.75 31.92
C MET A 5 -24.24 31.88 30.74
N HIS A 6 -25.12 31.02 30.19
CA HIS A 6 -24.77 30.17 29.05
C HIS A 6 -24.56 30.99 27.78
N LYS A 7 -25.39 32.02 27.52
CA LYS A 7 -25.20 32.92 26.38
C LYS A 7 -23.92 33.75 26.48
N LEU A 8 -23.54 34.19 27.68
CA LEU A 8 -22.27 34.89 27.91
C LEU A 8 -21.06 33.97 27.70
N VAL A 9 -21.12 32.72 28.17
CA VAL A 9 -20.03 31.75 27.98
C VAL A 9 -19.89 31.34 26.51
N THR A 10 -20.99 31.07 25.80
CA THR A 10 -20.96 30.77 24.36
C THR A 10 -20.46 31.97 23.54
N GLY A 11 -20.86 33.19 23.90
CA GLY A 11 -20.37 34.41 23.26
C GLY A 11 -18.87 34.64 23.48
N LEU A 12 -18.37 34.37 24.68
CA LEU A 12 -16.95 34.51 25.02
C LEU A 12 -16.08 33.51 24.26
N VAL A 13 -16.54 32.27 24.09
CA VAL A 13 -15.82 31.23 23.32
C VAL A 13 -15.74 31.59 21.84
N LEU A 14 -16.83 32.10 21.25
CA LEU A 14 -16.86 32.52 19.85
C LEU A 14 -15.97 33.75 19.61
N ALA A 15 -15.93 34.71 20.54
CA ALA A 15 -15.03 35.86 20.45
C ALA A 15 -13.55 35.45 20.56
N GLY A 16 -13.22 34.47 21.42
CA GLY A 16 -11.86 33.96 21.57
C GLY A 16 -11.29 33.32 20.30
N LEU A 17 -12.14 32.62 19.52
CA LEU A 17 -11.75 32.01 18.24
C LEU A 17 -11.40 33.05 17.16
N VAL A 18 -12.02 34.23 17.20
CA VAL A 18 -11.77 35.32 16.23
C VAL A 18 -10.48 36.08 16.54
N LEU A 19 -10.12 36.26 17.81
CA LEU A 19 -8.87 36.94 18.20
C LEU A 19 -7.60 36.12 17.93
N ALA A 20 -7.71 34.79 17.79
CA ALA A 20 -6.57 33.93 17.45
C ALA A 20 -6.12 34.04 15.98
N ALA A 21 -6.95 34.60 15.09
CA ALA A 21 -6.68 34.67 13.66
C ALA A 21 -5.83 35.88 13.22
N CYS A 22 -5.60 36.86 14.10
CA CYS A 22 -4.89 38.11 13.76
C CYS A 22 -3.53 38.25 14.45
N ALA A 23 -2.87 37.14 14.80
CA ALA A 23 -1.46 37.20 15.18
C ALA A 23 -0.62 37.61 13.96
N PRO A 24 0.17 38.70 14.02
CA PRO A 24 1.06 39.07 12.93
C PRO A 24 2.12 37.96 12.75
N ALA A 25 2.31 37.54 11.50
CA ALA A 25 3.31 36.55 11.16
C ALA A 25 4.70 37.00 11.63
N ALA A 26 5.39 36.13 12.36
CA ALA A 26 6.79 36.34 12.69
C ALA A 26 7.58 36.48 11.38
N THR A 27 8.41 37.53 11.31
CA THR A 27 9.40 37.68 10.24
C THR A 27 10.29 36.45 10.24
N THR A 28 10.07 35.58 9.26
CA THR A 28 10.91 34.41 9.00
C THR A 28 12.14 34.93 8.28
N GLU A 29 13.32 34.78 8.89
CA GLU A 29 14.59 34.93 8.17
C GLU A 29 14.58 33.99 6.95
N ALA A 30 15.09 34.49 5.83
CA ALA A 30 15.20 33.73 4.61
C ALA A 30 15.93 32.39 4.87
N PRO A 31 15.43 31.25 4.38
CA PRO A 31 16.13 29.98 4.53
C PRO A 31 17.48 30.10 3.82
N GLN A 32 18.57 29.82 4.55
CA GLN A 32 19.83 29.50 3.90
C GLN A 32 19.63 28.28 2.98
N PRO A 33 20.36 28.17 1.85
CA PRO A 33 20.26 27.00 1.00
C PRO A 33 20.78 25.78 1.75
N THR A 34 19.85 24.99 2.30
CA THR A 34 20.13 23.64 2.80
C THR A 34 20.53 22.79 1.61
N ALA A 35 21.76 22.29 1.61
CA ALA A 35 22.19 21.26 0.66
C ALA A 35 21.20 20.09 0.74
N ALA A 36 20.65 19.69 -0.42
CA ALA A 36 19.72 18.58 -0.49
C ALA A 36 20.33 17.32 0.16
N PRO A 37 19.57 16.58 0.98
CA PRO A 37 20.06 15.32 1.53
C PRO A 37 20.37 14.39 0.37
N THR A 38 21.61 13.90 0.29
CA THR A 38 21.97 12.80 -0.59
C THR A 38 21.10 11.60 -0.22
N GLN A 39 20.19 11.20 -1.11
CA GLN A 39 19.41 9.97 -0.94
C GLN A 39 20.39 8.80 -0.84
N ALA A 40 20.33 8.07 0.27
CA ALA A 40 20.98 6.78 0.37
C ALA A 40 20.38 5.85 -0.71
N PRO A 41 21.18 4.98 -1.34
CA PRO A 41 20.67 4.01 -2.30
C PRO A 41 19.55 3.19 -1.64
N ALA A 42 18.44 3.01 -2.36
CA ALA A 42 17.38 2.12 -1.90
C ALA A 42 17.95 0.70 -1.68
N PRO A 43 17.54 -0.03 -0.63
CA PRO A 43 17.93 -1.41 -0.43
C PRO A 43 17.62 -2.22 -1.69
N THR A 44 18.62 -2.91 -2.22
CA THR A 44 18.42 -3.88 -3.31
C THR A 44 17.76 -5.12 -2.69
N GLU A 45 16.50 -5.39 -3.05
CA GLU A 45 15.84 -6.62 -2.64
C GLU A 45 16.56 -7.83 -3.26
N PRO A 46 16.75 -8.93 -2.52
CA PRO A 46 17.25 -10.17 -3.09
C PRO A 46 16.37 -10.62 -4.26
N PRO A 47 16.93 -11.25 -5.30
CA PRO A 47 16.13 -11.86 -6.35
C PRO A 47 15.10 -12.81 -5.73
N ALA A 48 13.85 -12.72 -6.18
CA ALA A 48 12.83 -13.69 -5.79
C ALA A 48 13.33 -15.10 -6.12
N ALA A 49 13.18 -16.04 -5.17
CA ALA A 49 13.58 -17.42 -5.40
C ALA A 49 12.72 -17.98 -6.57
N ALA A 50 13.37 -18.36 -7.67
CA ALA A 50 12.71 -18.98 -8.80
C ALA A 50 12.36 -20.44 -8.46
N GLY A 51 11.08 -20.79 -8.60
CA GLY A 51 10.55 -22.12 -8.34
C GLY A 51 9.77 -22.70 -9.52
N LYS A 52 9.23 -23.91 -9.33
CA LYS A 52 8.33 -24.56 -10.28
C LYS A 52 7.05 -25.01 -9.56
N VAL A 53 5.92 -24.92 -10.24
CA VAL A 53 4.67 -25.58 -9.88
C VAL A 53 4.50 -26.78 -10.81
N CYS A 54 4.50 -28.00 -10.26
CA CYS A 54 4.43 -29.23 -11.04
C CYS A 54 3.10 -29.95 -10.78
N GLU A 55 2.31 -30.15 -11.84
CA GLU A 55 1.14 -31.03 -11.80
C GLU A 55 1.52 -32.45 -12.23
N VAL A 56 1.16 -33.45 -11.43
CA VAL A 56 1.36 -34.85 -11.79
C VAL A 56 0.00 -35.49 -12.04
N THR A 57 -0.23 -35.92 -13.27
CA THR A 57 -1.48 -36.56 -13.73
C THR A 57 -1.27 -38.06 -13.88
N ASP A 58 -2.33 -38.85 -13.64
CA ASP A 58 -2.32 -40.30 -13.85
C ASP A 58 -2.70 -40.67 -15.29
N VAL A 59 -3.85 -40.19 -15.78
CA VAL A 59 -4.39 -40.45 -17.11
C VAL A 59 -5.04 -39.21 -17.71
N GLY A 60 -4.95 -39.10 -19.03
CA GLY A 60 -5.70 -38.10 -19.82
C GLY A 60 -4.95 -36.78 -20.05
N GLY A 61 -3.82 -36.57 -19.36
CA GLY A 61 -2.95 -35.41 -19.54
C GLY A 61 -3.60 -34.08 -19.20
N ILE A 62 -2.83 -32.99 -19.33
CA ILE A 62 -3.27 -31.62 -19.01
C ILE A 62 -4.25 -31.03 -20.04
N ASP A 63 -4.52 -31.71 -21.14
CA ASP A 63 -5.43 -31.25 -22.20
C ASP A 63 -6.71 -32.08 -22.28
N ASP A 64 -7.10 -32.73 -21.17
CA ASP A 64 -8.30 -33.57 -21.01
C ASP A 64 -9.65 -32.86 -21.20
N LYS A 65 -9.65 -31.54 -21.47
CA LYS A 65 -10.85 -30.69 -21.64
C LYS A 65 -11.75 -30.68 -20.39
N GLY A 66 -11.19 -30.97 -19.22
CA GLY A 66 -11.93 -31.11 -17.98
C GLY A 66 -11.06 -30.91 -16.75
N PHE A 67 -10.82 -32.00 -16.03
CA PHE A 67 -10.29 -31.98 -14.66
C PHE A 67 -8.83 -31.54 -14.64
N ASN A 68 -7.95 -32.24 -15.35
CA ASN A 68 -6.53 -31.95 -15.41
C ASN A 68 -6.26 -30.60 -16.10
N GLN A 69 -7.02 -30.27 -17.14
CA GLN A 69 -6.88 -28.95 -17.78
C GLN A 69 -7.20 -27.79 -16.82
N THR A 70 -8.21 -27.97 -15.96
CA THR A 70 -8.55 -26.96 -14.95
C THR A 70 -7.48 -26.88 -13.86
N ALA A 71 -6.93 -28.02 -13.43
CA ALA A 71 -5.82 -28.06 -12.49
C ALA A 71 -4.56 -27.37 -13.06
N PHE A 72 -4.24 -27.60 -14.34
CA PHE A 72 -3.07 -27.01 -14.98
C PHE A 72 -3.23 -25.51 -15.20
N LEU A 73 -4.45 -25.04 -15.43
CA LEU A 73 -4.75 -23.61 -15.41
C LEU A 73 -4.46 -22.99 -14.04
N GLY A 74 -4.80 -23.68 -12.95
CA GLY A 74 -4.45 -23.26 -11.59
C GLY A 74 -2.93 -23.19 -11.37
N ALA A 75 -2.19 -24.18 -11.85
CA ALA A 75 -0.73 -24.20 -11.80
C ALA A 75 -0.10 -23.02 -12.55
N GLN A 76 -0.61 -22.70 -13.75
CA GLN A 76 -0.17 -21.55 -14.55
C GLN A 76 -0.45 -20.22 -13.85
N ASN A 77 -1.62 -20.06 -13.22
CA ASN A 77 -1.97 -18.86 -12.48
C ASN A 77 -1.02 -18.65 -11.29
N ALA A 78 -0.77 -19.70 -10.49
CA ALA A 78 0.17 -19.64 -9.38
C ALA A 78 1.60 -19.32 -9.85
N ALA A 79 2.03 -19.93 -10.97
CA ALA A 79 3.33 -19.64 -11.56
C ALA A 79 3.45 -18.16 -11.97
N ALA A 80 2.41 -17.58 -12.57
CA ALA A 80 2.39 -16.17 -12.93
C ALA A 80 2.45 -15.24 -11.71
N GLU A 81 1.73 -15.56 -10.63
CA GLU A 81 1.74 -14.77 -9.39
C GLU A 81 3.09 -14.81 -8.66
N LEU A 82 3.76 -15.96 -8.71
CA LEU A 82 5.02 -16.21 -8.00
C LEU A 82 6.26 -15.86 -8.83
N GLY A 83 6.11 -15.57 -10.13
CA GLY A 83 7.25 -15.44 -11.05
C GLY A 83 7.99 -16.77 -11.24
N TRP A 84 7.24 -17.87 -11.21
CA TRP A 84 7.72 -19.25 -11.31
C TRP A 84 7.35 -19.86 -12.67
N GLU A 85 7.74 -21.12 -12.90
CA GLU A 85 7.36 -21.89 -14.08
C GLU A 85 6.32 -22.95 -13.74
N ALA A 86 5.28 -23.09 -14.55
CA ALA A 86 4.35 -24.21 -14.49
C ALA A 86 4.87 -25.35 -15.38
N THR A 87 4.90 -26.57 -14.84
CA THR A 87 5.30 -27.79 -15.55
C THR A 87 4.36 -28.93 -15.20
N TYR A 88 4.41 -30.03 -15.96
CA TYR A 88 3.60 -31.21 -15.68
C TYR A 88 4.38 -32.51 -15.92
N LEU A 89 3.89 -33.59 -15.33
CA LEU A 89 4.28 -34.97 -15.59
C LEU A 89 3.01 -35.82 -15.72
N GLU A 90 2.95 -36.67 -16.75
CA GLU A 90 1.96 -37.73 -16.86
C GLU A 90 2.67 -39.06 -16.59
N SER A 91 2.17 -39.88 -15.66
CA SER A 91 2.84 -41.09 -15.16
C SER A 91 1.92 -42.29 -14.94
#